data_AF-A0A0F9GGF3-F1
#
_entry.id   AF-A0A0F9GGF3-F1
#
_cell.length_a   1.000
_cell.length_b   1.000
_cell.length_c   1.000
_cell.angle_alpha   90.00
_cell.angle_beta   90.00
_cell.angle_gamma   90.00
#
_symmetry.space_group_name_H-M   'P 1'
#
loop_
_entity.id
_entity.type
_entity.pdbx_description
1 polymer ?
#
loop_
_entity_poly.entity_id
_entity_poly.type
_entity_poly.pdbx_seq_one_letter_code
_entity_poly.pdbx_strand_id
1 'polypeptide(L)'
;MSEPKFKKSFAVYRARKNNGGVAAQFDFNPQSKLLFLEMAAQTGKQDKNNNALFDWPNKIAFKLGIVDIGELLCVLIGKQTGVGRFDDGRYRGLYHENENGNSMLFFEVGKNGGFYMK
;
A
#
# COMPACT_ATOMS: atom_id res chain seq x y z
N MET A 1 -30.14 2.40 11.41
CA MET A 1 -29.37 2.47 10.15
C MET A 1 -28.70 1.12 9.98
N SER A 2 -29.05 0.36 8.93
CA SER A 2 -28.39 -0.92 8.62
C SER A 2 -26.97 -0.66 8.12
N GLU A 3 -26.01 -1.44 8.59
CA GLU A 3 -24.60 -1.36 8.15
C GLU A 3 -24.47 -1.50 6.62
N PRO A 4 -23.56 -0.75 5.97
CA PRO A 4 -23.25 -1.01 4.57
C PRO A 4 -22.56 -2.37 4.45
N LYS A 5 -23.33 -3.37 4.00
CA LYS A 5 -22.97 -4.79 3.85
C LYS A 5 -22.05 -5.08 2.66
N PHE A 6 -21.06 -4.23 2.40
CA PHE A 6 -20.00 -4.48 1.41
C PHE A 6 -18.74 -3.66 1.76
N LYS A 7 -17.83 -4.25 2.55
CA LYS A 7 -16.45 -3.78 2.62
C LYS A 7 -15.77 -4.25 1.34
N LYS A 8 -15.61 -3.37 0.34
CA LYS A 8 -14.84 -3.69 -0.86
C LYS A 8 -13.37 -3.77 -0.47
N SER A 9 -12.92 -4.98 -0.15
CA SER A 9 -11.53 -5.31 0.06
C SER A 9 -10.92 -5.73 -1.26
N PHE A 10 -9.79 -5.14 -1.65
CA PHE A 10 -9.01 -5.56 -2.81
C PHE A 10 -7.63 -6.00 -2.36
N ALA A 11 -7.22 -7.21 -2.73
CA ALA A 11 -5.91 -7.74 -2.34
C ALA A 11 -5.10 -8.14 -3.57
N VAL A 12 -3.80 -7.83 -3.54
CA VAL A 12 -2.82 -8.21 -4.54
C VAL A 12 -1.73 -9.01 -3.87
N TYR A 13 -1.50 -10.23 -4.36
CA TYR A 13 -0.44 -11.11 -3.88
C TYR A 13 0.64 -11.21 -4.94
N ARG A 14 1.85 -10.76 -4.62
CA ARG A 14 3.01 -10.83 -5.53
C ARG A 14 4.13 -11.61 -4.89
N ALA A 15 4.01 -12.93 -4.95
CA ALA A 15 5.06 -13.84 -4.50
C ALA A 15 6.29 -13.78 -5.42
N ARG A 16 7.47 -14.07 -4.86
CA ARG A 16 8.74 -14.23 -5.57
C ARG A 16 9.44 -15.50 -5.11
N LYS A 17 10.21 -16.11 -6.01
CA LYS A 17 11.00 -17.33 -5.74
C LYS A 17 12.09 -17.12 -4.68
N ASN A 18 12.58 -15.89 -4.52
CA ASN A 18 13.60 -15.52 -3.53
C ASN A 18 13.02 -15.10 -2.17
N ASN A 19 11.73 -15.37 -1.92
CA ASN A 19 10.99 -14.94 -0.73
C ASN A 19 10.90 -13.41 -0.51
N GLY A 20 11.31 -12.59 -1.48
CA GLY A 20 11.17 -11.13 -1.43
C GLY A 20 9.84 -10.60 -1.97
N GLY A 21 8.77 -11.40 -1.89
CA GLY A 21 7.44 -11.02 -2.33
C GLY A 21 6.68 -10.19 -1.29
N VAL A 22 5.52 -9.68 -1.69
CA VAL A 22 4.65 -8.87 -0.82
C VAL A 22 3.18 -9.12 -1.17
N ALA A 23 2.33 -9.09 -0.16
CA ALA A 23 0.89 -8.98 -0.32
C ALA A 23 0.45 -7.59 0.13
N ALA A 24 -0.47 -6.97 -0.59
CA ALA A 24 -1.08 -5.70 -0.25
C ALA A 24 -2.59 -5.84 -0.25
N GLN A 25 -3.26 -5.36 0.80
CA GLN A 25 -4.71 -5.34 0.94
C GLN A 25 -5.19 -3.91 1.13
N PHE A 26 -6.21 -3.54 0.37
CA PHE A 26 -6.85 -2.23 0.37
C PHE A 26 -8.27 -2.38 0.86
N ASP A 27 -8.63 -1.64 1.90
CA ASP A 27 -9.91 -1.70 2.57
C ASP A 27 -10.52 -0.30 2.67
N PHE A 28 -11.61 -0.05 1.94
CA PHE A 28 -12.29 1.25 2.00
C PHE A 28 -13.38 1.27 3.06
N ASN A 29 -13.32 2.25 3.97
CA ASN A 29 -14.40 2.54 4.91
C ASN A 29 -15.24 3.73 4.38
N PRO A 30 -16.51 3.50 3.97
CA PRO A 30 -17.34 4.56 3.41
C PRO A 30 -17.79 5.61 4.43
N GLN A 31 -17.85 5.28 5.72
CA GLN A 31 -18.29 6.21 6.76
C GLN A 31 -17.20 7.24 7.05
N SER A 32 -15.96 6.78 7.23
CA SER A 32 -14.81 7.66 7.49
C SER A 32 -14.14 8.19 6.22
N LYS A 33 -14.50 7.65 5.04
CA LYS A 33 -13.86 7.95 3.74
C LYS A 33 -12.35 7.70 3.74
N LEU A 34 -11.92 6.71 4.51
CA LEU A 34 -10.52 6.31 4.63
C LEU A 34 -10.28 5.04 3.82
N LEU A 35 -9.12 4.98 3.18
CA LEU A 35 -8.59 3.77 2.59
C LEU A 35 -7.50 3.22 3.50
N PHE A 36 -7.65 1.99 3.97
CA PHE A 36 -6.62 1.30 4.74
C PHE A 36 -5.80 0.45 3.78
N LEU A 37 -4.48 0.61 3.83
CA LEU A 37 -3.53 -0.21 3.10
C LEU A 37 -2.74 -1.04 4.10
N GLU A 38 -2.86 -2.36 4.01
CA GLU A 38 -2.07 -3.31 4.78
C GLU A 38 -1.10 -4.05 3.86
N MET A 39 0.17 -4.14 4.26
CA MET A 39 1.22 -4.81 3.48
C MET A 39 1.94 -5.84 4.34
N ALA A 40 2.01 -7.08 3.83
CA ALA A 40 2.66 -8.20 4.50
C ALA A 40 3.79 -8.76 3.63
N ALA A 41 4.97 -8.94 4.23
CA ALA A 41 6.09 -9.57 3.55
C ALA A 41 5.79 -11.05 3.28
N GLN A 42 6.27 -11.57 2.15
CA GLN A 42 6.27 -12.99 1.90
C GLN A 42 7.16 -13.69 2.93
N THR A 43 6.68 -14.82 3.44
CA THR A 43 7.46 -15.73 4.29
C THR A 43 8.26 -16.72 3.45
N GLY A 44 9.25 -17.38 4.07
CA GLY A 44 9.93 -18.52 3.45
C GLY A 44 9.13 -19.83 3.45
N LYS A 45 7.84 -19.80 3.78
CA LYS A 45 6.98 -20.98 3.94
C LYS A 45 5.94 -21.06 2.82
N GLN A 46 5.47 -22.27 2.57
CA GLN A 46 4.40 -22.55 1.61
C GLN A 46 3.25 -23.30 2.28
N ASP A 47 2.04 -23.17 1.72
CA ASP A 47 0.90 -23.99 2.11
C ASP A 47 0.97 -25.40 1.50
N LYS A 48 -0.02 -26.24 1.78
CA LYS A 48 -0.13 -27.62 1.25
C LYS A 48 -0.23 -27.69 -0.28
N ASN A 49 -0.60 -26.58 -0.93
CA ASN A 49 -0.75 -26.46 -2.37
C ASN A 49 0.47 -25.76 -3.03
N ASN A 50 1.58 -25.59 -2.28
CA ASN A 50 2.80 -24.89 -2.70
C ASN A 50 2.64 -23.38 -2.96
N ASN A 51 1.58 -22.75 -2.43
CA ASN A 51 1.45 -21.29 -2.50
C ASN A 51 2.32 -20.62 -1.44
N ALA A 52 2.91 -19.48 -1.77
CA ALA A 52 3.66 -18.68 -0.81
C ALA A 52 2.74 -18.14 0.30
N LEU A 53 3.21 -18.19 1.55
CA LEU A 53 2.53 -17.59 2.70
C LEU A 53 3.07 -16.19 3.00
N PHE A 54 2.26 -15.33 3.62
CA PHE A 54 2.60 -13.93 3.93
C PHE A 54 2.39 -13.64 5.42
N ASP A 55 3.29 -12.83 6.01
CA ASP A 55 3.32 -12.53 7.44
C ASP A 55 2.36 -11.40 7.82
N TRP A 56 1.06 -11.69 7.79
CA TRP A 56 0.02 -10.74 8.20
C TRP A 56 0.09 -10.29 9.66
N PRO A 57 0.51 -11.12 10.64
CA PRO A 57 0.72 -10.67 12.00
C PRO A 57 1.72 -9.50 12.13
N ASN A 58 2.79 -9.50 11.33
CA ASN A 58 3.81 -8.44 11.32
C ASN A 58 3.65 -7.46 10.13
N LYS A 59 2.42 -7.26 9.66
CA LYS A 59 2.12 -6.32 8.58
C LYS A 59 2.44 -4.87 8.94
N ILE A 60 2.68 -4.06 7.92
CA ILE A 60 2.66 -2.60 8.01
C ILE A 60 1.28 -2.11 7.56
N ALA A 61 0.71 -1.13 8.27
CA ALA A 61 -0.61 -0.59 7.96
C ALA A 61 -0.56 0.93 7.82
N PHE A 62 -1.16 1.44 6.74
CA PHE A 62 -1.33 2.86 6.46
C PHE A 62 -2.82 3.21 6.44
N LYS A 63 -3.17 4.32 7.08
CA LYS A 63 -4.47 4.97 6.96
C LYS A 63 -4.33 6.12 5.98
N LEU A 64 -4.86 5.93 4.77
CA LEU A 64 -4.78 6.90 3.68
C LEU A 64 -6.03 7.77 3.68
N GLY A 65 -5.81 9.07 3.85
CA GLY A 65 -6.83 10.10 3.71
C GLY A 65 -7.02 10.54 2.26
N ILE A 66 -7.92 11.50 2.06
CA ILE A 66 -8.23 12.00 0.72
C ILE A 66 -7.02 12.67 0.03
N VAL A 67 -6.14 13.31 0.81
CA VAL A 67 -4.91 13.95 0.30
C VAL A 67 -3.93 12.90 -0.20
N ASP A 68 -3.71 11.84 0.58
CA ASP A 68 -2.86 10.71 0.21
C ASP A 68 -3.36 10.04 -1.07
N ILE A 69 -4.67 9.80 -1.16
CA ILE A 69 -5.31 9.22 -2.35
C ILE A 69 -5.12 10.15 -3.56
N GLY A 70 -5.26 11.46 -3.38
CA GLY A 70 -5.02 12.46 -4.43
C GLY A 70 -3.59 12.41 -4.96
N GLU A 71 -2.60 12.37 -4.07
CA GLU A 71 -1.18 12.23 -4.42
C GLU A 71 -0.91 10.94 -5.21
N LEU A 72 -1.43 9.79 -4.74
CA LEU A 72 -1.31 8.51 -5.44
C LEU A 72 -1.94 8.57 -6.84
N LEU A 73 -3.12 9.18 -6.97
CA LEU A 73 -3.79 9.36 -8.26
C LEU A 73 -2.99 10.26 -9.20
N CYS A 74 -2.40 11.35 -8.71
CA CYS A 74 -1.53 12.22 -9.51
C CYS A 74 -0.35 11.44 -10.12
N VAL A 75 0.22 10.47 -9.40
CA VAL A 75 1.22 9.56 -9.96
C VAL A 75 0.61 8.64 -11.02
N LEU A 76 -0.52 7.99 -10.72
CA LEU A 76 -1.17 7.04 -11.62
C LEU A 76 -1.58 7.65 -12.97
N ILE A 77 -2.02 8.90 -12.98
CA ILE A 77 -2.44 9.62 -14.19
C ILE A 77 -1.30 10.42 -14.85
N GLY A 78 -0.06 10.28 -14.36
CA GLY A 78 1.12 10.91 -14.95
C GLY A 78 1.26 12.42 -14.73
N LYS A 79 0.60 12.99 -13.70
CA LYS A 79 0.79 14.40 -13.31
C LYS A 79 2.06 14.61 -12.49
N GLN A 80 2.56 13.56 -11.84
CA GLN A 80 3.83 13.56 -11.11
C GLN A 80 4.49 12.17 -11.16
N THR A 81 5.79 12.09 -10.85
CA THR A 81 6.54 10.82 -10.95
C THR A 81 6.65 10.06 -9.63
N GLY A 82 6.29 10.67 -8.51
CA GLY A 82 6.22 10.03 -7.19
C GLY A 82 5.32 10.82 -6.22
N VAL A 83 5.10 10.32 -5.01
CA VAL A 83 4.30 10.99 -3.97
C VAL A 83 5.14 11.74 -2.95
N GLY A 84 4.54 12.74 -2.29
CA GLY A 84 5.20 13.52 -1.23
C GLY A 84 6.26 14.46 -1.82
N ARG A 85 5.83 15.27 -2.80
CA ARG A 85 6.69 16.23 -3.50
C ARG A 85 7.10 17.38 -2.58
N PHE A 86 8.38 17.73 -2.59
CA PHE A 86 8.93 18.94 -1.95
C PHE A 86 9.09 20.09 -2.96
N ASP A 87 9.28 21.31 -2.46
CA ASP A 87 9.51 22.51 -3.28
C ASP A 87 10.72 22.38 -4.21
N ASP A 88 11.71 21.59 -3.80
CA ASP A 88 12.92 21.28 -4.59
C ASP A 88 12.71 20.24 -5.70
N GLY A 89 11.48 19.75 -5.88
CA GLY A 89 11.10 18.79 -6.91
C GLY A 89 11.38 17.32 -6.57
N ARG A 90 11.94 17.01 -5.39
CA ARG A 90 12.14 15.62 -4.94
C ARG A 90 10.87 15.04 -4.34
N TYR A 91 10.77 13.70 -4.36
CA TYR A 91 9.67 12.94 -3.75
C TYR A 91 10.22 12.17 -2.55
N ARG A 92 9.60 12.32 -1.37
CA ARG A 92 10.04 11.63 -0.15
C ARG A 92 9.04 10.60 0.36
N GLY A 93 7.95 10.35 -0.34
CA GLY A 93 6.90 9.47 0.18
C GLY A 93 5.93 10.20 1.10
N LEU A 94 4.81 9.52 1.40
CA LEU A 94 3.80 10.00 2.34
C LEU A 94 4.21 9.59 3.75
N TYR A 95 4.40 10.58 4.62
CA TYR A 95 4.80 10.36 6.01
C TYR A 95 3.57 10.08 6.88
N HIS A 96 3.63 9.00 7.66
CA HIS A 96 2.63 8.63 8.64
C HIS A 96 3.30 8.40 9.99
N GLU A 97 2.70 8.92 11.04
CA GLU A 97 3.17 8.76 12.42
C GLU A 97 2.01 8.25 13.28
N ASN A 98 2.33 7.35 14.20
CA ASN A 98 1.42 6.87 15.23
C ASN A 98 2.18 6.72 16.56
N GLU A 99 1.47 6.30 17.61
CA GLU A 99 2.05 6.13 18.95
C GLU A 99 3.22 5.13 19.00
N ASN A 100 3.33 4.23 18.02
CA ASN A 100 4.36 3.21 17.93
C ASN A 100 5.51 3.57 16.96
N GLY A 101 5.47 4.76 16.35
CA GLY A 101 6.55 5.30 15.53
C GLY A 101 6.12 5.78 14.15
N ASN A 102 7.10 5.88 13.26
CA ASN A 102 6.98 6.56 11.98
C ASN A 102 7.07 5.57 10.82
N SER A 103 6.32 5.83 9.77
CA SER A 103 6.31 5.04 8.54
C SER A 103 6.24 5.97 7.33
N MET A 104 6.78 5.52 6.21
CA MET A 104 6.86 6.31 4.98
C MET A 104 6.42 5.44 3.82
N LEU A 105 5.34 5.83 3.15
CA LEU A 105 4.84 5.13 1.98
C LEU A 105 5.43 5.77 0.72
N PHE A 106 6.27 5.04 0.01
CA PHE A 106 6.76 5.49 -1.29
C PHE A 106 5.89 4.93 -2.39
N PHE A 107 5.56 5.78 -3.36
CA PHE A 107 4.88 5.38 -4.57
C PHE A 107 5.39 6.22 -5.75
N GLU A 108 5.88 5.55 -6.79
CA GLU A 108 6.54 6.21 -7.93
C GLU A 108 6.40 5.41 -9.23
N VAL A 109 6.66 6.08 -10.36
CA VAL A 109 6.76 5.45 -11.67
C VAL A 109 8.01 4.57 -11.72
N GLY A 110 7.85 3.31 -12.14
CA GLY A 110 8.96 2.37 -12.26
C GLY A 110 9.87 2.70 -13.44
N LYS A 111 11.19 2.48 -13.28
CA LYS A 111 12.20 2.72 -14.33
C LYS A 111 11.91 1.99 -15.65
N ASN A 112 11.26 0.83 -15.60
CA ASN A 112 10.92 0.00 -16.75
C ASN A 112 9.42 0.08 -17.10
N GLY A 113 8.74 1.16 -16.68
CA GLY A 113 7.29 1.29 -16.76
C GLY A 113 6.57 0.68 -15.55
N GLY A 114 5.25 0.93 -15.49
CA GLY A 114 4.42 0.58 -14.35
C GLY A 114 4.68 1.44 -13.12
N PHE A 115 4.23 0.96 -11.96
CA PHE A 115 4.34 1.67 -10.68
C PHE A 115 5.01 0.80 -9.63
N TYR A 116 5.70 1.45 -8.70
CA TYR A 116 6.39 0.81 -7.59
C TYR A 116 5.92 1.41 -6.27
N MET A 117 5.65 0.54 -5.29
CA MET A 117 5.22 0.90 -3.94
C MET A 117 6.12 0.18 -2.92
N LYS A 118 6.62 0.88 -1.90
CA LYS A 118 7.42 0.32 -0.81
C LYS A 118 7.17 1.05 0.51
#